data_AF-A0A382J4C8-F1
#
_entry.id   AF-A0A382J4C8-F1
#
_cell.length_a   1.000
_cell.length_b   1.000
_cell.length_c   1.000
_cell.angle_alpha   90.00
_cell.angle_beta   90.00
_cell.angle_gamma   90.00
#
_symmetry.space_group_name_H-M   'P 1'
#
loop_
_entity.id
_entity.type
_entity.pdbx_description
1 polymer ?
#
loop_
_entity_poly.entity_id
_entity_poly.type
_entity_poly.pdbx_seq_one_letter_code
_entity_poly.pdbx_strand_id
1 'polypeptide(L)' 'MKKILEVITHPVTYSNLLIVGTLLMIEFIHTRAHYKMEVDVHGYCLQYNDKNPNAFVEEDW' A
#
# COMPACT_ATOMS: atom_id res chain seq x y z
N MET A 1 15.72 9.21 -31.35
CA MET A 1 14.79 8.06 -31.27
C MET A 1 15.52 6.73 -31.05
N LYS A 2 16.44 6.30 -31.93
CA LYS A 2 17.21 5.05 -31.74
C LYS A 2 17.85 4.88 -30.35
N LYS A 3 18.58 5.90 -29.87
CA LYS A 3 19.20 5.86 -28.54
C LYS A 3 18.21 5.77 -27.38
N ILE A 4 17.04 6.41 -27.51
CA ILE A 4 15.99 6.33 -26.48
C ILE A 4 15.44 4.91 -26.44
N LEU A 5 15.15 4.33 -27.61
CA LEU A 5 14.67 2.96 -27.72
C LEU A 5 15.67 1.96 -27.11
N GLU A 6 16.96 2.12 -27.43
CA GLU A 6 18.04 1.29 -26.88
C GLU A 6 18.12 1.34 -25.36
N VAL A 7 17.97 2.52 -24.77
CA VAL A 7 18.00 2.72 -23.32
C VAL A 7 16.77 2.12 -22.64
N ILE A 8 15.56 2.30 -23.20
CA ILE A 8 14.34 1.75 -22.58
C ILE A 8 14.25 0.23 -22.74
N THR A 9 14.87 -0.34 -23.79
CA THR A 9 14.93 -1.79 -23.99
C THR A 9 16.13 -2.45 -23.32
N HIS A 10 17.00 -1.69 -22.65
CA HIS A 10 18.18 -2.23 -22.01
C HIS A 10 17.76 -3.14 -20.83
N PRO A 11 18.35 -4.33 -20.66
CA PRO A 11 17.96 -5.27 -19.60
C PRO A 11 17.96 -4.65 -18.20
N VAL A 12 18.96 -3.81 -17.90
CA VAL A 12 19.04 -3.09 -16.60
C VAL A 12 17.86 -2.13 -16.42
N THR A 13 17.45 -1.44 -17.48
CA THR A 13 16.28 -0.55 -17.43
C THR A 13 15.01 -1.36 -17.22
N TYR A 14 14.84 -2.48 -17.92
CA TYR A 14 13.72 -3.40 -17.70
C TYR A 14 13.66 -3.94 -16.27
N SER A 15 14.78 -4.37 -15.70
CA SER A 15 14.82 -4.86 -14.33
C SER A 15 14.41 -3.78 -13.33
N ASN A 16 14.93 -2.56 -13.48
CA ASN A 16 14.55 -1.44 -12.61
C ASN A 16 13.07 -1.07 -12.76
N LEU A 17 12.55 -1.02 -13.99
CA LEU A 17 11.13 -0.76 -14.24
C LEU A 17 10.23 -1.84 -13.65
N LEU A 18 10.62 -3.11 -13.73
CA LEU A 18 9.87 -4.21 -13.14
C LEU A 18 9.87 -4.15 -11.61
N ILE A 19 11.01 -3.85 -10.99
CA ILE A 19 11.11 -3.72 -9.53
C ILE A 19 10.26 -2.54 -9.05
N VAL A 20 10.47 -1.35 -9.60
CA VAL A 20 9.73 -0.14 -9.22
C VAL A 20 8.24 -0.30 -9.52
N GLY A 21 7.88 -0.82 -10.69
CA GLY A 21 6.50 -1.09 -11.07
C GLY A 21 5.80 -2.07 -10.12
N THR A 22 6.50 -3.12 -9.70
CA THR A 22 5.98 -4.09 -8.73
C THR A 22 5.77 -3.46 -7.36
N LEU A 23 6.73 -2.66 -6.89
CA LEU A 23 6.60 -1.94 -5.61
C LEU A 23 5.44 -0.95 -5.63
N LEU A 24 5.26 -0.18 -6.71
CA LEU A 24 4.13 0.73 -6.89
C LEU A 24 2.78 -0.02 -6.90
N MET A 25 2.73 -1.18 -7.55
CA MET A 25 1.52 -2.01 -7.56
C MET A 25 1.17 -2.51 -6.16
N ILE A 26 2.17 -3.00 -5.42
CA ILE A 26 1.99 -3.46 -4.02
C ILE A 26 1.51 -2.30 -3.15
N GLU A 27 2.16 -1.14 -3.24
CA GLU A 27 1.79 0.07 -2.49
C GLU A 27 0.36 0.50 -2.78
N PHE A 28 -0.07 0.49 -4.04
CA PHE A 28 -1.44 0.83 -4.43
C PHE A 28 -2.46 -0.11 -3.78
N ILE A 29 -2.23 -1.42 -3.86
CA ILE A 29 -3.11 -2.44 -3.26
C ILE A 29 -3.13 -2.29 -1.73
N HIS A 30 -1.96 -2.13 -1.11
CA HIS A 30 -1.80 -1.97 0.33
C HIS A 30 -2.51 -0.73 0.86
N THR A 31 -2.30 0.41 0.20
CA THR A 31 -2.95 1.68 0.53
C THR A 31 -4.47 1.56 0.42
N ARG A 32 -4.95 0.92 -0.66
CA ARG A 32 -6.39 0.69 -0.85
C ARG A 32 -6.98 -0.22 0.23
N ALA A 33 -6.25 -1.24 0.66
CA ALA A 33 -6.67 -2.11 1.76
C ALA A 33 -6.77 -1.34 3.08
N HIS A 34 -5.79 -0.46 3.38
CA HIS A 34 -5.86 0.43 4.55
C HIS A 34 -7.04 1.40 4.50
N TYR A 35 -7.36 1.98 3.35
CA TYR A 35 -8.53 2.86 3.22
C TYR A 35 -9.85 2.15 3.40
N LYS A 36 -9.96 0.93 2.87
CA LYS A 36 -11.19 0.12 2.98
C LYS A 36 -11.39 -0.46 4.36
N MET A 37 -10.31 -0.71 5.10
CA MET A 37 -10.34 -1.34 6.43
C MET A 37 -11.01 -2.73 6.42
N GLU A 38 -11.22 -3.33 5.24
CA GLU A 38 -11.96 -4.60 5.07
C GLU A 38 -11.16 -5.83 5.53
N VAL A 39 -9.83 -5.74 5.55
CA VAL A 39 -8.93 -6.89 5.78
C VAL A 39 -8.48 -6.99 7.24
N ASP A 40 -8.35 -5.85 7.94
CA ASP A 40 -7.94 -5.79 9.35
C ASP A 40 -8.78 -4.77 10.13
N VAL A 41 -10.07 -5.07 10.26
CA VAL A 41 -11.01 -4.25 11.04
C VAL A 41 -10.60 -4.13 12.50
N HIS A 42 -10.03 -5.19 13.09
CA HIS A 42 -9.62 -5.22 14.50
C HIS A 42 -8.44 -4.29 14.75
N GLY A 43 -7.43 -4.33 13.89
CA GLY A 43 -6.30 -3.40 13.95
C GLY A 43 -6.74 -1.94 13.82
N TYR A 44 -7.73 -1.65 12.96
CA TYR A 44 -8.27 -0.30 12.85
C TYR A 44 -9.01 0.16 14.12
N CYS A 45 -9.91 -0.66 14.67
CA CYS A 45 -10.64 -0.34 15.90
C CYS A 45 -9.69 -0.11 17.08
N LEU A 46 -8.66 -0.96 17.22
CA LEU A 46 -7.64 -0.81 18.26
C LEU A 46 -6.87 0.51 18.11
N GLN A 47 -6.37 0.81 16.91
CA GLN A 47 -5.66 2.07 16.65
C GLN A 47 -6.53 3.31 16.87
N TYR A 48 -7.83 3.21 16.56
CA TYR A 48 -8.77 4.30 16.80
C TYR A 48 -8.99 4.50 18.31
N ASN A 49 -9.15 3.42 19.07
CA ASN A 49 -9.32 3.49 20.52
C ASN A 49 -8.06 4.01 21.24
N ASP A 50 -6.87 3.61 20.79
CA ASP A 50 -5.59 4.13 21.31
C ASP A 50 -5.46 5.65 21.12
N LYS A 51 -5.97 6.17 19.99
CA LYS A 51 -5.96 7.60 19.68
C LYS A 51 -7.12 8.38 20.31
N ASN A 52 -8.21 7.70 20.64
CA ASN A 52 -9.42 8.28 21.21
C ASN A 52 -9.83 7.48 22.45
N PRO A 53 -9.10 7.63 23.57
CA PRO A 53 -9.43 6.94 24.80
C PRO A 53 -10.87 7.31 25.22
N ASN A 54 -11.70 6.29 25.48
CA ASN A 54 -13.13 6.34 25.79
C ASN A 54 -14.08 6.57 24.59
N ALA A 55 -13.63 6.41 23.34
CA ALA A 55 -14.53 6.54 22.19
C ALA A 55 -15.56 5.39 22.07
N PHE A 56 -15.29 4.26 22.72
CA PHE A 56 -16.22 3.14 22.84
C PHE A 56 -16.46 2.84 24.32
N VAL A 57 -17.72 2.57 24.68
CA VAL A 57 -18.08 2.06 26.00
C VAL A 57 -17.76 0.56 25.99
N GLU A 58 -17.01 0.07 26.98
CA GLU A 58 -16.57 -1.34 27.07
C GLU A 58 -17.72 -2.37 27.06
N GLU A 59 -18.98 -1.97 27.07
CA GLU A 59 -20.14 -2.88 27.11
C GLU A 59 -20.65 -3.33 25.72
N ASP A 60 -20.12 -2.80 24.61
CA ASP A 60 -20.67 -3.00 23.26
C ASP A 60 -19.80 -3.88 22.31
N TRP A 61 -18.82 -4.63 22.85
CA TRP A 61 -17.98 -5.58 22.10
C TRP A 61 -18.24 -7.04 22.48
#